data_AF-A0A8X6G3K4-F1
#
_entry.id   AF-A0A8X6G3K4-F1
#
_cell.length_a   1.000
_cell.length_b   1.000
_cell.length_c   1.000
_cell.angle_alpha   90.00
_cell.angle_beta   90.00
_cell.angle_gamma   90.00
#
_symmetry.space_group_name_H-M   'P 1'
#
loop_
_entity.id
_entity.type
_entity.pdbx_description
1 polymer ?
#
loop_
_entity_poly.entity_id
_entity_poly.type
_entity_poly.pdbx_seq_one_letter_code
_entity_poly.pdbx_strand_id
1 'polypeptide(L)'
;MPPWKVIYPKVDFTLSCYSKACTPVSTYRTLYLEHRELFSDYEPIFTDGSKSESHVGSAVVSLSTVITDALPVSASIYTAELHALRIAIEHISLFTR
;
A
#
# COMPACT_ATOMS: atom_id res chain seq x y z
N MET A 1 16.79 16.58 -8.72
CA MET A 1 15.60 17.46 -8.67
C MET A 1 15.76 18.41 -7.49
N PRO A 2 15.51 19.72 -7.62
CA PRO A 2 15.65 20.62 -6.48
C PRO A 2 14.57 20.32 -5.41
N PRO A 3 14.86 20.49 -4.10
CA PRO A 3 13.96 20.08 -3.01
C PRO A 3 12.56 20.70 -3.07
N TRP A 4 12.44 21.95 -3.52
CA TRP A 4 11.16 22.68 -3.62
C TRP A 4 10.24 22.21 -4.77
N LYS A 5 10.69 21.26 -5.59
CA LYS A 5 9.85 20.60 -6.61
C LYS A 5 9.37 19.21 -6.16
N VAL A 6 9.77 18.75 -4.97
CA VAL A 6 9.33 17.47 -4.43
C VAL A 6 7.87 17.60 -3.99
N ILE A 7 6.99 16.82 -4.60
CA ILE A 7 5.62 16.68 -4.14
C ILE A 7 5.63 15.70 -2.97
N TYR A 8 5.21 16.17 -1.80
CA TYR A 8 5.10 15.31 -0.62
C TYR A 8 3.74 14.62 -0.63
N PRO A 9 3.69 13.29 -0.42
CA PRO A 9 2.42 12.60 -0.30
C PRO A 9 1.70 13.08 0.96
N LYS A 10 0.39 13.33 0.84
CA LYS A 10 -0.47 13.52 2.00
C LYS A 10 -0.72 12.15 2.63
N VAL A 11 -0.28 11.98 3.87
CA VAL A 11 -0.46 10.73 4.61
C VAL A 11 -1.63 10.88 5.57
N ASP A 12 -2.58 9.95 5.49
CA ASP A 12 -3.75 9.89 6.35
C ASP A 12 -3.62 8.72 7.32
N PHE A 13 -3.56 9.03 8.62
CA PHE A 13 -3.42 8.07 9.71
C PHE A 13 -4.72 7.84 10.50
N THR A 14 -5.87 8.36 10.04
CA THR A 14 -7.15 8.28 10.77
C THR A 14 -7.51 6.86 11.25
N LEU A 15 -7.33 5.85 10.39
CA LEU A 15 -7.62 4.45 10.73
C LEU A 15 -6.58 3.79 11.64
N SER A 16 -5.41 4.41 11.84
CA SER A 16 -4.35 3.84 12.69
C SER A 16 -4.64 3.98 14.20
N CYS A 17 -5.58 4.85 14.58
CA CYS A 17 -6.00 5.05 15.96
C CYS A 17 -6.79 3.87 16.54
N TYR A 18 -7.27 2.96 15.70
CA TYR A 18 -8.04 1.78 16.12
C TYR A 18 -7.11 0.60 16.44
N SER A 19 -7.42 -0.14 17.51
CA SER A 19 -6.62 -1.30 17.92
C SER A 19 -6.93 -2.51 17.03
N LYS A 20 -5.91 -3.13 16.44
CA LYS A 20 -6.11 -4.37 15.66
C LYS A 20 -6.65 -5.52 16.52
N ALA A 21 -6.33 -5.55 17.82
CA ALA A 21 -6.75 -6.62 18.72
C ALA A 21 -8.16 -6.41 19.28
N CYS A 22 -8.58 -5.15 19.46
CA CYS A 22 -9.83 -4.83 20.15
C CYS A 22 -10.96 -4.36 19.22
N THR A 23 -10.63 -3.96 18.00
CA THR A 23 -11.63 -3.48 17.04
C THR A 23 -12.13 -4.65 16.17
N PRO A 24 -13.45 -4.92 16.15
CA PRO A 24 -14.03 -5.97 15.30
C PRO A 24 -13.73 -5.75 13.81
N VAL A 25 -13.57 -6.85 13.07
CA VAL A 25 -13.34 -6.82 11.62
C VAL A 25 -14.45 -6.07 10.87
N SER A 26 -15.70 -6.21 11.31
CA SER A 26 -16.85 -5.48 10.74
C SER A 26 -16.68 -3.97 10.88
N THR A 27 -16.21 -3.49 12.03
CA THR A 27 -15.95 -2.08 12.28
C THR A 27 -14.87 -1.54 11.34
N TYR A 28 -13.75 -2.27 11.15
CA TYR A 28 -12.74 -1.87 10.17
C TYR A 28 -13.28 -1.79 8.75
N ARG A 29 -14.15 -2.73 8.35
CA ARG A 29 -14.78 -2.69 7.02
C ARG A 29 -15.65 -1.45 6.86
N THR A 30 -16.48 -1.12 7.85
CA THR A 30 -17.32 0.09 7.81
C THR A 30 -16.45 1.35 7.71
N LEU A 31 -15.46 1.49 8.59
CA LEU A 31 -14.55 2.65 8.58
C LEU A 31 -13.79 2.80 7.26
N TYR A 32 -13.36 1.68 6.67
CA TYR A 32 -12.72 1.68 5.36
C TYR A 32 -13.69 2.12 4.25
N LEU A 33 -14.95 1.66 4.25
CA LEU A 33 -15.94 2.06 3.26
C LEU A 33 -16.28 3.56 3.36
N GLU A 34 -16.47 4.08 4.58
CA GLU A 34 -16.67 5.51 4.82
C GLU A 34 -15.47 6.34 4.33
N HIS A 35 -14.25 5.88 4.62
CA HIS A 35 -13.03 6.50 4.10
C HIS A 35 -12.99 6.47 2.56
N ARG A 36 -13.36 5.35 1.94
CA ARG A 36 -13.42 5.21 0.48
C ARG A 36 -14.42 6.15 -0.18
N GLU A 37 -15.56 6.43 0.44
CA GLU A 37 -16.52 7.39 -0.06
C GLU A 37 -15.93 8.81 -0.15
N LEU A 38 -15.09 9.21 0.80
CA LEU A 38 -14.39 10.52 0.78
C LEU A 38 -13.37 10.64 -0.36
N PHE A 39 -12.88 9.51 -0.87
CA PHE A 39 -11.90 9.43 -1.95
C PHE A 39 -12.45 8.67 -3.15
N SER A 40 -13.75 8.76 -3.41
CA SER A 40 -14.44 8.00 -4.46
C SER A 40 -13.88 8.25 -5.86
N ASP A 41 -13.37 9.45 -6.12
CA ASP A 41 -12.72 9.85 -7.39
C ASP A 41 -11.31 9.24 -7.58
N TYR A 42 -10.75 8.57 -6.56
CA TYR A 42 -9.44 7.94 -6.61
C TYR A 42 -9.54 6.41 -6.68
N GLU A 43 -8.69 5.79 -7.49
CA GLU A 43 -8.52 4.33 -7.51
C GLU A 43 -7.75 3.86 -6.27
N PRO A 44 -8.29 2.89 -5.49
CA PRO A 44 -7.56 2.32 -4.38
C PRO A 44 -6.48 1.35 -4.88
N ILE A 45 -5.27 1.50 -4.34
CA ILE A 45 -4.16 0.58 -4.57
C ILE A 45 -3.68 0.07 -3.21
N PHE A 46 -3.59 -1.24 -3.07
CA PHE A 46 -3.12 -1.91 -1.87
C PHE A 46 -1.75 -2.51 -2.12
N THR A 47 -0.90 -2.46 -1.10
CA THR A 47 0.45 -3.02 -1.13
C THR A 47 0.64 -3.94 0.05
N ASP A 48 1.40 -5.01 -0.13
CA ASP A 48 1.78 -5.92 0.95
C ASP A 48 3.19 -6.45 0.71
N GLY A 49 4.00 -6.45 1.76
CA GLY A 49 5.28 -7.14 1.81
C GLY A 49 5.17 -8.38 2.69
N SER A 50 5.69 -9.51 2.23
CA SER A 50 5.68 -10.77 2.99
C SER A 50 7.10 -11.31 3.19
N LYS A 51 7.34 -11.93 4.35
CA LYS A 51 8.60 -12.62 4.65
C LYS A 51 8.33 -13.88 5.45
N SER A 52 8.91 -14.99 4.98
CA SER A 52 9.07 -16.24 5.71
C SER A 52 10.56 -16.59 5.81
N GLU A 53 10.88 -17.76 6.36
CA GLU A 53 12.27 -18.24 6.46
C GLU A 53 12.91 -18.48 5.09
N SER A 54 12.10 -18.85 4.09
CA SER A 54 12.58 -19.28 2.77
C SER A 54 12.13 -18.38 1.62
N HIS A 55 11.26 -17.40 1.88
CA HIS A 55 10.69 -16.56 0.85
C HIS A 55 10.50 -15.12 1.32
N VAL A 56 10.70 -14.19 0.39
CA VAL A 56 10.34 -12.79 0.55
C VAL A 56 9.61 -12.38 -0.72
N GLY A 57 8.46 -11.74 -0.58
CA GLY A 57 7.64 -11.33 -1.71
C GLY A 57 7.01 -9.97 -1.48
N SER A 58 6.67 -9.28 -2.57
CA SER A 58 5.89 -8.04 -2.55
C SER A 58 4.69 -8.18 -3.49
N ALA A 59 3.57 -7.58 -3.12
CA ALA A 59 2.36 -7.55 -3.93
C ALA A 59 1.78 -6.13 -4.00
N VAL A 60 1.21 -5.80 -5.16
CA VAL A 60 0.40 -4.61 -5.40
C VAL A 60 -0.90 -5.04 -6.04
N VAL A 61 -2.02 -4.59 -5.48
CA VAL A 61 -3.37 -4.90 -5.97
C VAL A 61 -4.10 -3.59 -6.22
N SER A 62 -4.56 -3.40 -7.46
CA SER A 62 -5.46 -2.33 -7.87
C SER A 62 -6.79 -2.92 -8.36
N LEU A 63 -7.69 -2.09 -8.89
CA LEU A 63 -8.97 -2.60 -9.40
C LEU A 63 -8.78 -3.52 -10.62
N SER A 64 -7.78 -3.20 -11.44
CA SER A 64 -7.54 -3.85 -12.73
C SER A 64 -6.33 -4.79 -12.74
N THR A 65 -5.43 -4.65 -11.77
CA THR A 65 -4.10 -5.26 -11.85
C THR A 65 -3.69 -5.89 -10.53
N VAL A 66 -3.03 -7.04 -10.62
CA VAL A 66 -2.28 -7.66 -9.53
C VAL A 66 -0.83 -7.81 -10.00
N ILE A 67 0.09 -7.20 -9.27
CA ILE A 67 1.53 -7.30 -9.53
C ILE A 67 2.15 -8.00 -8.32
N THR A 68 2.90 -9.07 -8.55
CA THR A 68 3.62 -9.78 -7.50
C THR A 68 5.07 -10.00 -7.92
N ASP A 69 5.98 -9.81 -6.98
CA ASP A 69 7.41 -9.99 -7.20
C ASP A 69 8.03 -10.79 -6.06
N ALA A 70 8.89 -11.75 -6.41
CA ALA A 70 9.74 -12.45 -5.46
C ALA A 70 11.05 -11.69 -5.28
N LEU A 71 11.44 -11.47 -4.03
CA LEU A 71 12.69 -10.82 -3.65
C LEU A 71 13.70 -11.86 -3.16
N PRO A 72 15.01 -11.52 -3.12
CA PRO A 72 16.01 -12.36 -2.48
C PRO A 72 15.63 -12.71 -1.04
N VAL A 73 15.84 -13.96 -0.62
CA VAL A 73 15.51 -14.44 0.74
C VAL A 73 16.20 -13.62 1.85
N SER A 74 17.35 -13.03 1.54
CA SER A 74 18.08 -12.14 2.44
C SER A 74 17.40 -10.79 2.68
N ALA A 75 16.40 -10.41 1.87
CA ALA A 75 15.68 -9.15 2.03
C ALA A 75 14.92 -9.11 3.37
N SER A 76 14.84 -7.92 3.97
CA SER A 76 14.05 -7.72 5.19
C SER A 76 12.57 -7.56 4.86
N ILE A 77 11.68 -7.73 5.85
CA ILE A 77 10.26 -7.41 5.69
C ILE A 77 10.07 -5.94 5.26
N TYR A 78 10.86 -5.01 5.81
CA TYR A 78 10.85 -3.60 5.41
C TYR A 78 11.24 -3.37 3.95
N THR A 79 12.15 -4.20 3.41
CA THR A 79 12.54 -4.12 2.00
C THR A 79 11.40 -4.57 1.11
N ALA A 80 10.68 -5.63 1.49
CA ALA A 80 9.51 -6.11 0.75
C ALA A 80 8.39 -5.07 0.71
N GLU A 81 8.07 -4.46 1.86
CA GLU A 81 7.06 -3.40 1.97
C GLU A 81 7.43 -2.17 1.12
N LEU A 82 8.68 -1.71 1.21
CA LEU A 82 9.17 -0.58 0.42
C LEU A 82 9.17 -0.90 -1.08
N HIS A 83 9.49 -2.14 -1.44
CA HIS A 83 9.46 -2.60 -2.83
C HIS A 83 8.03 -2.58 -3.39
N ALA A 84 7.04 -3.05 -2.62
CA ALA A 84 5.63 -2.97 -2.98
C ALA A 84 5.19 -1.52 -3.23
N LEU A 85 5.56 -0.60 -2.33
CA LEU A 85 5.29 0.84 -2.48
C LEU A 85 5.92 1.43 -3.74
N ARG A 86 7.18 1.07 -4.04
CA ARG A 86 7.87 1.51 -5.26
C ARG A 86 7.12 1.07 -6.52
N ILE A 87 6.74 -0.20 -6.60
CA ILE A 87 5.97 -0.74 -7.74
C ILE A 87 4.63 -0.03 -7.86
N ALA A 88 3.93 0.22 -6.76
CA ALA A 88 2.65 0.94 -6.79
C ALA A 88 2.80 2.35 -7.39
N ILE A 89 3.85 3.09 -7.02
CA ILE A 89 4.12 4.42 -7.57
C ILE A 89 4.47 4.35 -9.06
N GLU A 90 5.25 3.36 -9.48
CA GLU A 90 5.57 3.12 -10.89
C GLU A 90 4.30 2.80 -11.69
N HIS A 91 3.40 1.98 -11.14
CA HIS A 91 2.11 1.65 -11.73
C HIS A 91 1.23 2.90 -11.93
N ILE A 92 1.11 3.75 -10.92
CA ILE A 92 0.37 5.04 -11.01
C ILE A 92 0.99 5.94 -12.09
N SER A 93 2.32 5.99 -12.17
CA SER A 93 3.04 6.83 -13.13
C SER A 93 2.86 6.37 -14.59
N LEU A 94 2.54 5.08 -14.80
CA LEU A 94 2.20 4.55 -16.12
C LEU A 94 0.77 4.89 -16.53
N PHE A 95 -0.17 4.96 -15.57
CA PHE A 95 -1.55 5.37 -15.83
C PHE A 95 -1.73 6.86 -16.14
N THR A 96 -0.80 7.70 -15.70
CA THR A 96 -0.86 9.16 -15.84
C THR A 96 -0.12 9.69 -17.07
N ARG A 97 0.25 8.82 -18.01
CA ARG A 97 0.76 9.17 -19.34
C ARG A 97 -0.36 9.20 -20.36
#